data_AF-A0AA37RD12-F1
#
_entry.id   AF-A0AA37RD12-F1
#
_cell.length_a   1.000
_cell.length_b   1.000
_cell.length_c   1.000
_cell.angle_alpha   90.00
_cell.angle_beta   90.00
_cell.angle_gamma   90.00
#
_symmetry.space_group_name_H-M   'P 1'
#
loop_
_entity.id
_entity.type
_entity.pdbx_description
1 polymer ?
#
loop_
_entity_poly.entity_id
_entity_poly.type
_entity_poly.pdbx_seq_one_letter_code
_entity_poly.pdbx_strand_id
1 'polypeptide(L)'
;MSRMITAFLALALMPAVSGAATLHVPSDSKATYTILARDTSGNERTITTKRVGSSGTSYSRRLYNCADRTVKYLGSGETLEQMKASQPDPRMGSIVSGSIADYVGAEACR
;
A
#
# COMPACT_ATOMS: atom_id res chain seq x y z
N MET A 1 -40.38 15.60 -44.73
CA MET A 1 -40.11 14.65 -43.63
C MET A 1 -38.82 13.94 -44.03
N SER A 2 -37.66 14.03 -43.37
CA SER A 2 -37.36 13.89 -41.95
C SER A 2 -35.95 14.48 -41.70
N ARG A 3 -35.76 15.23 -40.62
CA ARG A 3 -34.43 15.72 -40.20
C ARG A 3 -33.82 14.69 -39.26
N MET A 4 -32.82 13.93 -39.72
CA MET A 4 -32.03 13.05 -38.85
C MET A 4 -31.05 13.90 -38.04
N ILE A 5 -31.31 14.02 -36.74
CA ILE A 5 -30.40 14.64 -35.77
C ILE A 5 -29.52 13.53 -35.20
N THR A 6 -28.28 13.44 -35.67
CA THR A 6 -27.28 12.52 -35.13
C THR A 6 -26.70 13.14 -33.86
N ALA A 7 -27.14 12.65 -32.69
CA ALA A 7 -26.60 13.07 -31.41
C ALA A 7 -25.22 12.41 -31.17
N PHE A 8 -24.16 13.22 -31.19
CA PHE A 8 -22.83 12.80 -30.74
C PHE A 8 -22.82 12.66 -29.22
N LEU A 9 -22.78 11.42 -28.74
CA LEU A 9 -22.61 11.11 -27.32
C LEU A 9 -21.13 11.32 -26.95
N ALA A 10 -20.82 12.47 -26.35
CA ALA A 10 -19.47 12.76 -25.85
C ALA A 10 -19.18 11.85 -24.64
N LEU A 11 -18.32 10.86 -24.83
CA LEU A 11 -17.84 9.98 -23.77
C LEU A 11 -16.83 10.76 -22.91
N ALA A 12 -17.28 11.31 -21.79
CA ALA A 12 -16.41 11.96 -20.83
C ALA A 12 -15.47 10.93 -20.19
N LEU A 13 -14.19 10.99 -20.56
CA LEU A 13 -13.11 10.27 -19.87
C LEU A 13 -12.92 10.89 -18.49
N MET A 14 -13.58 10.32 -17.48
CA MET A 14 -13.32 10.64 -16.08
C MET A 14 -11.97 10.02 -15.70
N PRO A 15 -10.95 10.80 -15.32
CA PRO A 15 -9.72 10.23 -14.77
C PRO A 15 -10.07 9.55 -13.45
N ALA A 16 -9.81 8.24 -13.36
CA ALA A 16 -9.98 7.48 -12.13
C ALA A 16 -8.99 8.03 -11.08
N VAL A 17 -9.49 8.85 -10.16
CA VAL A 17 -8.77 9.19 -8.94
C VAL A 17 -8.64 7.89 -8.14
N SER A 18 -7.47 7.23 -8.23
CA SER A 18 -7.10 6.19 -7.28
C SER A 18 -6.96 6.86 -5.91
N GLY A 19 -8.04 6.83 -5.13
CA GLY A 19 -8.06 7.36 -3.77
C GLY A 19 -7.02 6.62 -2.93
N ALA A 20 -6.14 7.38 -2.28
CA ALA A 20 -5.19 6.84 -1.31
C ALA A 20 -5.97 6.14 -0.20
N ALA A 21 -5.82 4.82 -0.08
CA ALA A 21 -6.56 4.02 0.89
C ALA A 21 -5.89 4.13 2.28
N THR A 22 -6.67 4.45 3.30
CA THR A 22 -6.20 4.49 4.69
C THR A 22 -6.34 3.09 5.31
N LEU A 23 -5.33 2.68 6.08
CA LEU A 23 -5.31 1.42 6.83
C LEU A 23 -5.40 1.72 8.33
N HIS A 24 -6.32 1.04 9.01
CA HIS A 24 -6.41 1.09 10.47
C HIS A 24 -5.46 0.05 11.09
N VAL A 25 -4.61 0.48 12.02
CA VAL A 25 -3.63 -0.38 12.72
C VAL A 25 -3.81 -0.22 14.24
N PRO A 26 -4.60 -1.10 14.90
CA PRO A 26 -4.93 -0.97 16.32
C PRO A 26 -3.72 -0.89 17.26
N SER A 27 -2.65 -1.63 16.95
CA SER A 27 -1.42 -1.67 17.75
C SER A 27 -0.61 -0.36 17.70
N ASP A 28 -1.01 0.57 16.83
CA ASP A 28 -0.36 1.86 16.63
C ASP A 28 -1.41 2.97 16.45
N SER A 29 -2.35 3.02 17.40
CA SER A 29 -3.56 3.85 17.34
C SER A 29 -3.33 5.36 17.26
N LYS A 30 -2.10 5.82 17.55
CA LYS A 30 -1.69 7.23 17.44
C LYS A 30 -1.07 7.58 16.09
N ALA A 31 -1.08 6.65 15.13
CA ALA A 31 -0.57 6.85 13.79
C ALA A 31 -1.62 6.56 12.72
N THR A 32 -1.53 7.30 11.62
CA THR A 32 -2.31 7.07 10.41
C THR A 32 -1.44 6.37 9.38
N TYR A 33 -1.98 5.30 8.78
CA TYR A 33 -1.32 4.58 7.70
C TYR A 33 -2.06 4.82 6.38
N THR A 34 -1.32 5.18 5.34
CA THR A 34 -1.83 5.35 3.98
C THR A 34 -1.13 4.36 3.05
N ILE A 35 -1.89 3.63 2.26
CA ILE A 35 -1.39 2.71 1.25
C ILE A 35 -1.09 3.52 -0.01
N LEU A 36 0.17 3.47 -0.45
CA LEU A 36 0.65 4.20 -1.62
C LEU A 36 0.71 3.31 -2.86
N ALA A 37 1.03 2.04 -2.67
CA ALA A 37 1.08 1.03 -3.73
C ALA A 37 0.93 -0.37 -3.14
N ARG A 38 0.36 -1.30 -3.90
CA ARG A 38 0.29 -2.72 -3.55
C ARG A 38 0.33 -3.60 -4.81
N ASP A 39 0.97 -4.75 -4.71
CA ASP A 39 0.87 -5.79 -5.73
C ASP A 39 -0.43 -6.58 -5.54
N THR A 40 -1.02 -7.04 -6.65
CA THR A 40 -2.33 -7.73 -6.65
C THR A 40 -2.27 -9.18 -7.14
N SER A 41 -1.09 -9.75 -7.39
CA SER A 41 -0.91 -11.13 -7.87
C SER A 41 0.21 -11.89 -7.16
N GLY A 42 0.05 -13.22 -7.03
CA GLY A 42 1.06 -14.13 -6.47
C GLY A 42 0.96 -14.34 -4.96
N ASN A 43 1.81 -15.23 -4.42
CA ASN A 43 1.93 -15.48 -2.97
C ASN A 43 2.88 -14.49 -2.29
N GLU A 44 3.80 -13.92 -3.06
CA GLU A 44 4.66 -12.83 -2.62
C GLU A 44 4.05 -11.49 -3.03
N ARG A 45 3.79 -10.60 -2.07
CA ARG A 45 3.12 -9.32 -2.28
C ARG A 45 3.93 -8.19 -1.71
N THR A 46 4.17 -7.14 -2.50
CA THR A 46 4.70 -5.89 -1.96
C THR A 46 3.60 -4.92 -1.59
N ILE A 47 3.82 -4.16 -0.54
CA ILE A 47 2.99 -3.03 -0.15
C ILE A 47 3.89 -1.88 0.27
N THR A 48 3.55 -0.68 -0.19
CA THR A 48 4.19 0.57 0.20
C THR A 48 3.22 1.38 1.03
N THR A 49 3.63 1.76 2.23
CA THR A 49 2.80 2.54 3.15
C THR A 49 3.52 3.81 3.60
N LYS A 50 2.76 4.88 3.80
CA LYS A 50 3.14 6.05 4.58
C LYS A 50 2.54 5.93 5.97
N ARG A 51 3.33 6.12 7.01
CA ARG A 51 2.90 6.24 8.39
C ARG A 51 3.11 7.68 8.86
N VAL A 52 2.11 8.29 9.48
CA VAL A 52 2.22 9.59 10.15
C VAL A 52 1.82 9.41 11.61
N GLY A 53 2.74 9.64 12.54
CA GLY A 53 2.47 9.56 13.98
C GLY A 53 3.29 10.55 14.78
N SER A 54 3.26 10.44 16.11
CA SER A 54 4.00 11.35 17.01
C SER A 54 5.52 11.36 16.82
N SER A 55 6.08 10.28 16.25
CA SER A 55 7.50 10.15 15.93
C SER A 55 7.85 10.72 14.54
N GLY A 56 6.92 11.38 13.87
CA GLY A 56 7.09 11.91 12.51
C GLY A 56 6.48 11.02 11.43
N THR A 57 6.94 11.25 10.20
CA THR A 57 6.50 10.53 9.00
C THR A 57 7.52 9.47 8.64
N SER A 58 7.05 8.27 8.28
CA SER A 58 7.90 7.25 7.67
C SER A 58 7.23 6.60 6.47
N TYR A 59 8.05 6.15 5.54
CA TYR A 59 7.67 5.38 4.36
C TYR A 59 8.34 4.02 4.46
N SER A 60 7.60 2.98 4.10
CA SER A 60 8.15 1.63 4.06
C SER A 60 7.59 0.86 2.89
N ARG A 61 8.47 0.11 2.21
CA ARG A 61 8.09 -0.94 1.28
C ARG A 61 8.42 -2.28 1.93
N ARG A 62 7.41 -3.15 2.03
CA ARG A 62 7.58 -4.50 2.59
C ARG A 62 7.24 -5.55 1.55
N LEU A 63 7.89 -6.70 1.65
CA LEU A 63 7.55 -7.92 0.92
C LEU A 63 6.96 -8.91 1.91
N TYR A 64 5.77 -9.40 1.61
CA TYR A 64 5.07 -10.44 2.37
C TYR A 64 5.07 -11.74 1.59
N ASN A 65 5.32 -12.86 2.26
CA ASN A 65 4.90 -14.16 1.77
C ASN A 65 3.59 -14.53 2.50
N CYS A 66 2.50 -14.53 1.75
CA CYS A 66 1.14 -14.72 2.27
C CYS A 66 0.85 -16.15 2.71
N ALA A 67 1.56 -17.14 2.16
CA ALA A 67 1.43 -18.54 2.54
C ALA A 67 2.14 -18.82 3.88
N ASP A 68 3.39 -18.34 4.01
CA ASP A 68 4.25 -18.65 5.15
C ASP A 68 4.12 -17.65 6.30
N ARG A 69 3.32 -16.57 6.12
CA ARG A 69 3.17 -15.46 7.07
C ARG A 69 4.50 -14.88 7.53
N THR A 70 5.36 -14.59 6.56
CA THR A 70 6.65 -13.93 6.78
C THR A 70 6.71 -12.59 6.05
N VAL A 71 7.57 -11.70 6.55
CA VAL A 71 7.73 -10.34 6.03
C VAL A 71 9.19 -9.91 6.09
N LYS A 72 9.60 -9.05 5.16
CA LYS A 72 10.81 -8.24 5.28
C LYS A 72 10.61 -6.83 4.75
N TYR A 73 11.41 -5.88 5.21
CA TYR A 73 11.51 -4.58 4.54
C TYR A 73 12.33 -4.72 3.26
N LEU A 74 11.82 -4.14 2.18
CA LEU A 74 12.60 -3.85 0.96
C LEU A 74 13.24 -2.46 1.03
N GLY A 75 12.76 -1.61 1.95
CA GLY A 75 13.35 -0.32 2.26
C GLY A 75 12.45 0.50 3.18
N SER A 76 13.05 1.47 3.87
CA SER A 76 12.37 2.41 4.76
C SER A 76 13.05 3.77 4.77
N GLY A 77 12.32 4.83 5.10
CA GLY A 77 12.90 6.16 5.24
C GLY A 77 11.88 7.20 5.67
N GLU A 78 12.34 8.42 5.95
CA GLU A 78 11.47 9.57 6.24
C GLU A 78 10.90 10.19 4.96
N THR A 79 11.50 9.89 3.81
CA THR A 79 11.01 10.22 2.46
C THR A 79 10.87 8.98 1.58
N LEU A 80 10.16 9.12 0.45
CA LEU A 80 10.06 8.06 -0.55
C LEU A 80 11.41 7.74 -1.20
N GLU A 81 12.24 8.76 -1.41
CA GLU A 81 13.57 8.64 -1.98
C GLU A 81 14.49 7.84 -1.06
N GLN A 82 14.48 8.14 0.23
CA GLN A 82 15.23 7.39 1.24
C GLN A 82 14.76 5.93 1.31
N MET A 83 13.44 5.70 1.33
CA MET A 83 12.88 4.35 1.30
C MET A 83 13.36 3.55 0.08
N LYS A 84 13.44 4.17 -1.10
CA LYS A 84 13.92 3.51 -2.34
C LYS A 84 15.43 3.26 -2.34
N ALA A 85 16.21 4.11 -1.67
CA ALA A 85 17.67 3.99 -1.58
C ALA A 85 18.14 3.08 -0.43
N SER A 86 17.27 2.81 0.55
CA SER A 86 17.55 1.96 1.70
C SER A 86 17.83 0.52 1.29
N GLN A 87 18.78 -0.11 1.99
CA GLN A 87 19.04 -1.54 1.81
C GLN A 87 17.86 -2.38 2.32
N PRO A 88 17.45 -3.45 1.62
CA PRO A 88 16.49 -4.42 2.11
C PRO A 88 17.01 -5.20 3.33
N ASP A 89 16.10 -5.68 4.17
CA ASP A 89 16.48 -6.65 5.19
C ASP A 89 16.99 -7.94 4.51
N PRO A 90 18.05 -8.57 5.05
CA PRO A 90 18.67 -9.73 4.41
C PRO A 90 17.79 -10.98 4.46
N ARG A 91 16.83 -11.05 5.38
CA ARG A 91 15.99 -12.24 5.62
C ARG A 91 14.56 -11.84 5.97
N MET A 92 13.62 -12.72 5.66
CA MET A 92 12.26 -12.59 6.17
C MET A 92 12.18 -13.05 7.63
N GLY A 93 11.32 -12.40 8.40
CA GLY A 93 10.93 -12.80 9.76
C GLY A 93 9.46 -13.19 9.83
N SER A 94 9.10 -14.00 10.82
CA SER A 94 7.72 -14.37 11.08
C SER A 94 6.87 -13.17 11.51
N ILE A 95 5.62 -13.12 11.04
CA ILE A 95 4.66 -12.09 11.44
C ILE A 95 4.06 -12.44 12.79
N VAL A 96 4.28 -11.57 13.77
CA VAL A 96 3.64 -11.66 15.09
C VAL A 96 2.21 -11.14 14.99
N SER A 97 1.23 -11.93 15.43
CA SER A 97 -0.18 -11.55 15.43
C SER A 97 -0.44 -10.26 16.21
N GLY A 98 -1.29 -9.39 15.66
CA GLY A 98 -1.60 -8.08 16.24
C GLY A 98 -0.48 -7.05 16.15
N SER A 99 0.63 -7.35 15.46
CA SER A 99 1.66 -6.35 15.16
C SER A 99 1.28 -5.47 13.97
N ILE A 100 1.98 -4.36 13.77
CA ILE A 100 1.84 -3.51 12.56
C ILE A 100 2.03 -4.35 11.28
N ALA A 101 2.97 -5.31 11.29
CA ALA A 101 3.21 -6.19 10.14
C ALA A 101 2.04 -7.14 9.88
N ASP A 102 1.28 -7.53 10.91
CA ASP A 102 0.09 -8.37 10.75
C ASP A 102 -1.02 -7.62 10.03
N TYR A 103 -1.34 -6.40 10.48
CA TYR A 103 -2.39 -5.58 9.85
C TYR A 103 -2.01 -5.13 8.43
N VAL A 104 -0.77 -4.70 8.22
CA VAL A 104 -0.28 -4.33 6.88
C VAL A 104 -0.18 -5.56 5.98
N GLY A 105 0.17 -6.73 6.53
CA GLY A 105 0.22 -7.99 5.79
C GLY A 105 -1.17 -8.49 5.37
N ALA A 106 -2.17 -8.39 6.26
CA ALA A 106 -3.56 -8.71 5.92
C ALA A 106 -4.07 -7.87 4.74
N GLU A 107 -3.70 -6.59 4.71
CA GLU A 107 -4.03 -5.70 3.59
C GLU A 107 -3.24 -6.02 2.31
N ALA A 108 -1.99 -6.45 2.43
CA ALA A 108 -1.18 -6.85 1.27
C ALA A 108 -1.64 -8.18 0.65
N CYS A 109 -2.12 -9.11 1.48
CA CYS A 109 -2.46 -10.48 1.11
C CYS A 109 -3.94 -10.70 0.76
N ARG A 110 -4.74 -9.64 0.68
CA ARG A 110 -6.15 -9.70 0.26
C ARG A 110 -6.34 -9.80 -1.25
#